data_AF-A0A921N2N0-F1
#
_entry.id   AF-A0A921N2N0-F1
#
_cell.length_a   1.000
_cell.length_b   1.000
_cell.length_c   1.000
_cell.angle_alpha   90.00
_cell.angle_beta   90.00
_cell.angle_gamma   90.00
#
_symmetry.space_group_name_H-M   'P 1'
#
loop_
_entity.id
_entity.type
_entity.pdbx_description
1 polymer ?
#
loop_
_entity_poly.entity_id
_entity_poly.type
_entity_poly.pdbx_seq_one_letter_code
_entity_poly.pdbx_strand_id
1 'polypeptide(L)'
;MNLKKHLMICMCLVFMIFGFSQASKYFIVSGENLSLNNIDNEIVTDEEIKKLKIEYEKLQARKKEELIEAKRIEGVTYLRENVTVISGITEEEMKEVLLKTKGSKTMIHLANAFVDAEKKYGVNAFFMAGIVALESGFATSRRALEDNNLTGYEVYSDSSEGRLFSSHEESVLHTARHLSKNYLKEGAMYYNGLSVDAIQLMYCPDEEEDKKWEYKVDYLASNFLNTYDKLFR
;
A
#
# COMPACT_ATOMS: atom_id res chain seq x y z
N MET A 1 21.43 43.60 -3.56
CA MET A 1 20.39 42.54 -3.52
C MET A 1 19.66 42.70 -2.20
N ASN A 2 18.43 43.23 -2.23
CA ASN A 2 17.83 43.91 -1.08
C ASN A 2 17.05 42.93 -0.19
N LEU A 3 17.50 42.73 1.05
CA LEU A 3 16.93 41.83 2.07
C LEU A 3 15.41 42.05 2.28
N LYS A 4 14.93 43.27 1.99
CA LYS A 4 13.51 43.64 2.01
C LYS A 4 12.64 42.92 0.96
N LYS A 5 13.19 42.57 -0.22
CA LYS A 5 12.44 41.86 -1.29
C LYS A 5 12.11 40.41 -0.89
N HIS A 6 13.04 39.68 -0.27
CA HIS A 6 12.76 38.33 0.22
C HIS A 6 11.79 38.33 1.40
N LEU A 7 11.89 39.32 2.30
CA LEU A 7 10.97 39.43 3.44
C LEU A 7 9.52 39.65 2.98
N MET A 8 9.29 40.47 1.95
CA MET A 8 7.96 40.77 1.42
C MET A 8 7.34 39.59 0.66
N ILE A 9 8.15 38.86 -0.12
CA ILE A 9 7.71 37.64 -0.84
C ILE A 9 7.36 36.52 0.16
N CYS A 10 8.17 36.33 1.20
CA CYS A 10 7.86 35.41 2.28
C CYS A 10 6.58 35.81 3.03
N MET A 11 6.36 37.11 3.28
CA MET A 11 5.11 37.61 3.88
C MET A 11 3.89 37.26 3.03
N CYS A 12 3.93 37.51 1.73
CA CYS A 12 2.82 37.19 0.82
C CYS A 12 2.52 35.68 0.76
N LEU A 13 3.55 34.84 0.82
CA LEU A 13 3.40 33.39 0.89
C LEU A 13 2.79 32.95 2.24
N VAL A 14 3.16 33.59 3.35
CA VAL A 14 2.55 33.36 4.67
C VAL A 14 1.09 33.82 4.74
N PHE A 15 0.74 34.96 4.12
CA PHE A 15 -0.66 35.42 4.05
C PHE A 15 -1.55 34.51 3.20
N MET A 16 -0.98 33.82 2.20
CA MET A 16 -1.69 32.79 1.43
C MET A 16 -1.88 31.47 2.20
N ILE A 17 -1.12 31.23 3.27
CA ILE A 17 -1.23 30.05 4.14
C ILE A 17 -2.35 30.22 5.21
N PHE A 18 -2.65 31.45 5.65
CA PHE A 18 -3.58 31.70 6.77
C PHE A 18 -5.02 32.11 6.39
N GLY A 19 -5.38 32.10 5.11
CA GLY A 19 -6.76 32.33 4.67
C GLY A 19 -7.15 33.81 4.69
N PHE A 20 -7.50 34.32 3.52
CA PHE A 20 -8.10 35.64 3.37
C PHE A 20 -9.53 35.64 3.93
N SER A 21 -9.66 36.02 5.19
CA SER A 21 -10.84 36.75 5.65
C SER A 21 -10.33 37.83 6.60
N GLN A 22 -10.75 39.08 6.40
CA GLN A 22 -10.48 40.31 7.18
C GLN A 22 -9.51 41.37 6.62
N ALA A 23 -8.92 41.22 5.44
CA ALA A 23 -8.10 42.29 4.85
C ALA A 23 -8.89 43.36 4.06
N SER A 24 -10.20 43.20 3.87
CA SER A 24 -11.04 44.23 3.21
C SER A 24 -11.35 45.44 4.11
N LYS A 25 -11.18 45.32 5.44
CA LYS A 25 -11.58 46.35 6.41
C LYS A 25 -10.46 47.30 6.86
N TYR A 26 -9.19 46.97 6.62
CA TYR A 26 -8.05 47.80 7.07
C TYR A 26 -7.51 48.76 6.01
N PHE A 27 -8.03 48.73 4.77
CA PHE A 27 -7.62 49.69 3.72
C PHE A 27 -8.52 50.93 3.64
N ILE A 28 -9.56 51.00 4.46
CA ILE A 28 -10.40 52.19 4.63
C ILE A 28 -10.28 52.57 6.10
N VAL A 29 -9.88 53.81 6.40
CA VAL A 29 -9.47 54.35 7.72
C VAL A 29 -7.99 54.04 8.03
N SER A 30 -7.05 54.98 8.03
CA SER A 30 -7.07 56.40 8.36
C SER A 30 -6.15 57.19 7.43
N GLY A 31 -6.65 58.33 6.92
CA GLY A 31 -5.92 59.19 6.01
C GLY A 31 -4.67 59.82 6.64
N GLU A 32 -3.54 59.61 5.98
CA GLU A 32 -2.43 60.56 5.96
C GLU A 32 -1.75 60.46 4.59
N ASN A 33 -1.65 61.60 3.91
CA ASN A 33 -1.06 61.76 2.59
C ASN A 33 0.43 61.39 2.62
N LEU A 34 0.77 60.18 2.18
CA LEU A 34 2.13 59.84 1.79
C LEU A 34 2.23 59.83 0.26
N SER A 35 2.76 60.96 -0.23
CA SER A 35 3.25 61.21 -1.59
C SER A 35 3.76 59.94 -2.28
N LEU A 36 3.06 59.56 -3.36
CA LEU A 36 3.38 58.48 -4.31
C LEU A 36 4.57 58.83 -5.23
N ASN A 37 5.64 59.38 -4.69
CA ASN A 37 6.85 59.67 -5.45
C ASN A 37 7.99 58.81 -4.91
N ASN A 38 8.44 57.85 -5.73
CA ASN A 38 9.57 56.92 -5.56
C ASN A 38 9.24 55.50 -5.06
N ILE A 39 8.21 54.88 -5.61
CA ILE A 39 8.22 53.42 -5.78
C ILE A 39 8.35 53.20 -7.28
N ASP A 40 9.51 52.72 -7.72
CA ASP A 40 9.68 52.19 -9.07
C ASP A 40 8.67 51.06 -9.23
N ASN A 41 7.51 51.37 -9.82
CA ASN A 41 6.45 50.43 -10.14
C ASN A 41 6.96 49.53 -11.26
N GLU A 42 7.67 48.48 -10.88
CA GLU A 42 7.95 47.33 -11.72
C GLU A 42 6.60 46.64 -11.98
N ILE A 43 5.96 46.98 -13.11
CA ILE A 43 4.70 46.37 -13.56
C ILE A 43 4.99 44.88 -13.77
N VAL A 44 4.52 44.05 -12.84
CA VAL A 44 4.55 42.58 -13.01
C VAL A 44 3.84 42.28 -14.32
N THR A 45 4.56 41.64 -15.23
CA THR A 45 4.07 41.37 -16.58
C THR A 45 2.95 40.33 -16.54
N ASP A 46 2.02 40.39 -17.51
CA ASP A 46 0.97 39.38 -17.65
C ASP A 46 1.54 37.96 -17.80
N GLU A 47 2.76 37.83 -18.33
CA GLU A 47 3.51 36.58 -18.42
C GLU A 47 3.90 36.02 -17.05
N GLU A 48 4.38 36.87 -16.13
CA GLU A 48 4.72 36.48 -14.76
C GLU A 48 3.49 36.06 -13.96
N ILE A 49 2.38 36.79 -14.11
CA ILE A 49 1.08 36.42 -13.48
C ILE A 49 0.60 35.06 -14.01
N LYS A 50 0.70 34.83 -15.33
CA LYS A 50 0.32 33.55 -15.94
C LYS A 50 1.19 32.41 -15.43
N LYS A 51 2.50 32.62 -15.30
CA LYS A 51 3.44 31.63 -14.76
C LYS A 51 3.11 31.27 -13.31
N LEU A 52 2.83 32.28 -12.47
CA LEU A 52 2.45 32.09 -11.07
C LEU A 52 1.14 31.30 -10.92
N LYS A 53 0.14 31.53 -11.78
CA LYS A 53 -1.11 30.74 -11.79
C LYS A 53 -0.85 29.26 -12.09
N ILE A 54 -0.04 28.97 -13.11
CA ILE A 54 0.33 27.59 -13.47
C ILE A 54 1.08 26.91 -12.32
N GLU A 55 1.99 27.61 -11.67
CA GLU A 55 2.75 27.08 -10.54
C GLU A 55 1.84 26.79 -9.33
N TYR A 56 0.89 27.69 -9.05
CA TYR A 56 -0.11 27.48 -8.00
C TYR A 56 -0.99 26.25 -8.28
N GLU A 57 -1.49 26.08 -9.50
CA GLU A 57 -2.29 24.91 -9.88
C GLU A 57 -1.51 23.61 -9.72
N LYS A 58 -0.23 23.59 -10.12
CA LYS A 58 0.66 22.43 -9.91
C LYS A 58 0.87 22.14 -8.43
N LEU A 59 1.02 23.17 -7.59
CA LEU A 59 1.16 23.00 -6.15
C LEU A 59 -0.10 22.40 -5.52
N GLN A 60 -1.29 22.83 -5.96
CA GLN A 60 -2.56 22.26 -5.49
C GLN A 60 -2.71 20.79 -5.91
N ALA A 61 -2.34 20.44 -7.13
CA ALA A 61 -2.35 19.06 -7.62
C ALA A 61 -1.43 18.17 -6.77
N ARG A 62 -0.19 18.62 -6.52
CA ARG A 62 0.77 17.89 -5.69
C ARG A 62 0.26 17.67 -4.27
N LYS A 63 -0.29 18.71 -3.62
CA LYS A 63 -0.88 18.59 -2.28
C LYS A 63 -2.03 17.59 -2.24
N LYS A 64 -2.83 17.53 -3.29
CA LYS A 64 -3.92 16.55 -3.41
C LYS A 64 -3.38 15.14 -3.55
N GLU A 65 -2.34 14.93 -4.36
CA GLU A 65 -1.67 13.63 -4.52
C GLU A 65 -1.03 13.17 -3.20
N GLU A 66 -0.31 14.06 -2.51
CA GLU A 66 0.27 13.79 -1.17
C GLU A 66 -0.81 13.39 -0.15
N LEU A 67 -1.97 14.06 -0.15
CA LEU A 67 -3.08 13.72 0.73
C LEU A 67 -3.72 12.36 0.38
N ILE A 68 -3.83 12.03 -0.91
CA ILE A 68 -4.35 10.73 -1.35
C ILE A 68 -3.40 9.61 -0.91
N GLU A 69 -2.10 9.82 -1.12
CA GLU A 69 -1.08 8.85 -0.74
C GLU A 69 -1.00 8.65 0.78
N ALA A 70 -1.03 9.72 1.56
CA ALA A 70 -1.10 9.63 3.02
C ALA A 70 -2.32 8.83 3.49
N LYS A 71 -3.49 9.06 2.88
CA LYS A 71 -4.70 8.27 3.19
C LYS A 71 -4.58 6.80 2.80
N ARG A 72 -3.89 6.49 1.70
CA ARG A 72 -3.63 5.11 1.29
C ARG A 72 -2.74 4.42 2.31
N ILE A 73 -1.63 5.04 2.70
CA ILE A 73 -0.68 4.53 3.70
C ILE A 73 -1.40 4.24 5.02
N GLU A 74 -2.18 5.20 5.52
CA GLU A 74 -2.97 5.01 6.75
C GLU A 74 -4.01 3.88 6.63
N GLY A 75 -4.54 3.67 5.42
CA GLY A 75 -5.55 2.67 5.11
C GLY A 75 -5.01 1.27 4.83
N VAL A 76 -3.69 1.06 4.78
CA VAL A 76 -3.14 -0.28 4.53
C VAL A 76 -3.50 -1.24 5.64
N THR A 77 -4.04 -2.41 5.27
CA THR A 77 -4.65 -3.31 6.25
C THR A 77 -4.68 -4.78 5.85
N TYR A 78 -4.94 -5.63 6.84
CA TYR A 78 -5.25 -7.05 6.74
C TYR A 78 -6.25 -7.39 7.85
N LEU A 79 -7.31 -8.14 7.49
CA LEU A 79 -8.34 -8.60 8.43
C LEU A 79 -8.45 -10.12 8.36
N ARG A 80 -8.29 -10.80 9.51
CA ARG A 80 -8.45 -12.24 9.62
C ARG A 80 -9.87 -12.68 9.23
N GLU A 81 -10.85 -11.86 9.54
CA GLU A 81 -12.28 -12.11 9.34
C GLU A 81 -12.70 -11.98 7.87
N ASN A 82 -11.92 -11.28 7.05
CA ASN A 82 -12.20 -11.10 5.63
C ASN A 82 -10.92 -10.85 4.82
N VAL A 83 -10.38 -11.93 4.24
CA VAL A 83 -9.15 -11.89 3.44
C VAL A 83 -9.36 -11.32 2.03
N THR A 84 -10.56 -10.86 1.68
CA THR A 84 -10.82 -10.16 0.41
C THR A 84 -10.77 -8.64 0.56
N VAL A 85 -10.56 -8.12 1.76
CA VAL A 85 -10.31 -6.69 1.96
C VAL A 85 -8.95 -6.35 1.35
N ILE A 86 -8.97 -5.46 0.35
CA ILE A 86 -7.79 -5.00 -0.35
C ILE A 86 -6.84 -4.31 0.65
N SER A 87 -5.60 -4.79 0.74
CA SER A 87 -4.59 -4.19 1.59
C SER A 87 -4.17 -2.81 1.09
N GLY A 88 -4.10 -2.60 -0.23
CA GLY A 88 -3.66 -1.31 -0.78
C GLY A 88 -2.15 -1.08 -0.69
N ILE A 89 -1.37 -2.11 -0.31
CA ILE A 89 0.09 -2.06 -0.28
C ILE A 89 0.66 -2.00 -1.71
N THR A 90 1.75 -1.25 -1.91
CA THR A 90 2.49 -1.23 -3.17
C THR A 90 3.54 -2.35 -3.24
N GLU A 91 4.09 -2.60 -4.42
CA GLU A 91 5.17 -3.58 -4.58
C GLU A 91 6.41 -3.16 -3.79
N GLU A 92 6.77 -1.87 -3.85
CA GLU A 92 7.92 -1.30 -3.16
C GLU A 92 7.78 -1.42 -1.64
N GLU A 93 6.60 -1.12 -1.11
CA GLU A 93 6.31 -1.30 0.32
C GLU A 93 6.37 -2.78 0.71
N MET A 94 5.82 -3.68 -0.10
CA MET A 94 5.85 -5.11 0.16
C MET A 94 7.29 -5.66 0.15
N LYS A 95 8.17 -5.16 -0.74
CA LYS A 95 9.61 -5.47 -0.71
C LYS A 95 10.25 -5.06 0.60
N GLU A 96 9.99 -3.85 1.09
CA GLU A 96 10.52 -3.37 2.36
C GLU A 96 9.98 -4.18 3.54
N VAL A 97 8.68 -4.50 3.57
CA VAL A 97 8.08 -5.36 4.59
C VAL A 97 8.75 -6.72 4.64
N LEU A 98 8.93 -7.39 3.50
CA LEU A 98 9.58 -8.69 3.42
C LEU A 98 11.07 -8.63 3.79
N LEU A 99 11.74 -7.52 3.47
CA LEU A 99 13.14 -7.28 3.82
C LEU A 99 13.34 -7.08 5.33
N LYS A 100 12.41 -6.38 5.99
CA LYS A 100 12.50 -6.03 7.42
C LYS A 100 11.85 -7.05 8.35
N THR A 101 10.93 -7.87 7.85
CA THR A 101 10.34 -8.96 8.63
C THR A 101 11.39 -10.07 8.82
N LYS A 102 11.57 -10.52 10.07
CA LYS A 102 12.59 -11.51 10.41
C LYS A 102 12.29 -12.84 9.70
N GLY A 103 13.25 -13.34 8.93
CA GLY A 103 13.17 -14.65 8.27
C GLY A 103 12.56 -14.63 6.85
N SER A 104 11.96 -13.52 6.41
CA SER A 104 11.24 -13.46 5.12
C SER A 104 12.03 -12.87 3.95
N LYS A 105 13.32 -12.54 4.13
CA LYS A 105 14.13 -11.92 3.06
C LYS A 105 14.21 -12.75 1.78
N THR A 106 14.10 -14.07 1.91
CA THR A 106 14.05 -15.02 0.79
C THR A 106 12.80 -14.89 -0.07
N MET A 107 11.78 -14.13 0.37
CA MET A 107 10.55 -13.92 -0.38
C MET A 107 10.49 -12.57 -1.11
N ILE A 108 11.52 -11.71 -1.02
CA ILE A 108 11.48 -10.34 -1.60
C ILE A 108 11.16 -10.36 -3.11
N HIS A 109 11.65 -11.36 -3.85
CA HIS A 109 11.36 -11.51 -5.29
C HIS A 109 9.88 -11.81 -5.59
N LEU A 110 9.07 -12.14 -4.59
CA LEU A 110 7.63 -12.41 -4.72
C LEU A 110 6.75 -11.18 -4.43
N ALA A 111 7.33 -10.04 -4.06
CA ALA A 111 6.55 -8.86 -3.67
C ALA A 111 5.51 -8.45 -4.72
N ASN A 112 5.90 -8.43 -6.00
CA ASN A 112 4.96 -8.14 -7.09
C ASN A 112 3.85 -9.19 -7.18
N ALA A 113 4.19 -10.48 -7.05
CA ALA A 113 3.23 -11.58 -7.12
C ALA A 113 2.13 -11.50 -6.06
N PHE A 114 2.46 -11.04 -4.84
CA PHE A 114 1.48 -10.83 -3.77
C PHE A 114 0.52 -9.67 -4.07
N VAL A 115 1.06 -8.56 -4.58
CA VAL A 115 0.25 -7.41 -5.00
C VAL A 115 -0.62 -7.76 -6.21
N ASP A 116 -0.11 -8.55 -7.14
CA ASP A 116 -0.84 -9.02 -8.31
C ASP A 116 -1.92 -10.05 -7.94
N ALA A 117 -1.69 -10.90 -6.94
CA ALA A 117 -2.71 -11.79 -6.39
C ALA A 117 -3.92 -10.98 -5.89
N GLU A 118 -3.67 -9.88 -5.19
CA GLU A 118 -4.71 -8.97 -4.71
C GLU A 118 -5.43 -8.28 -5.89
N LYS A 119 -4.69 -7.66 -6.80
CA LYS A 119 -5.26 -6.92 -7.94
C LYS A 119 -6.08 -7.81 -8.89
N LYS A 120 -5.59 -9.02 -9.18
CA LYS A 120 -6.19 -9.91 -10.19
C LYS A 120 -7.29 -10.79 -9.61
N TYR A 121 -7.17 -11.19 -8.35
CA TYR A 121 -8.03 -12.23 -7.76
C TYR A 121 -8.72 -11.82 -6.46
N GLY A 122 -8.47 -10.61 -5.95
CA GLY A 122 -9.10 -10.10 -4.72
C GLY A 122 -8.66 -10.85 -3.46
N VAL A 123 -7.46 -11.43 -3.46
CA VAL A 123 -6.87 -12.10 -2.30
C VAL A 123 -5.88 -11.14 -1.63
N ASN A 124 -6.12 -10.75 -0.38
CA ASN A 124 -5.28 -9.78 0.33
C ASN A 124 -3.78 -10.14 0.27
N ALA A 125 -2.93 -9.15 -0.05
CA ALA A 125 -1.51 -9.38 -0.29
C ALA A 125 -0.76 -9.96 0.92
N PHE A 126 -1.05 -9.49 2.14
CA PHE A 126 -0.44 -10.01 3.36
C PHE A 126 -0.88 -11.43 3.66
N PHE A 127 -2.16 -11.74 3.41
CA PHE A 127 -2.69 -13.10 3.54
C PHE A 127 -1.99 -14.08 2.59
N MET A 128 -1.86 -13.71 1.32
CA MET A 128 -1.16 -14.55 0.32
C MET A 128 0.32 -14.75 0.70
N ALA A 129 0.99 -13.71 1.21
CA ALA A 129 2.35 -13.85 1.72
C ALA A 129 2.43 -14.75 2.96
N GLY A 130 1.44 -14.70 3.86
CA GLY A 130 1.33 -15.59 5.02
C GLY A 130 1.24 -17.06 4.62
N ILE A 131 0.39 -17.39 3.64
CA ILE A 131 0.28 -18.74 3.09
C ILE A 131 1.63 -19.19 2.53
N VAL A 132 2.25 -18.41 1.64
CA VAL A 132 3.53 -18.81 1.03
C VAL A 132 4.61 -18.99 2.08
N ALA A 133 4.70 -18.08 3.05
CA ALA A 133 5.68 -18.17 4.13
C ALA A 133 5.53 -19.48 4.91
N LEU A 134 4.30 -19.88 5.25
CA LEU A 134 4.02 -21.11 5.96
C LEU A 134 4.33 -22.35 5.11
N GLU A 135 3.74 -22.44 3.93
CA GLU A 135 3.73 -23.65 3.10
C GLU A 135 5.10 -23.98 2.50
N SER A 136 5.89 -22.95 2.18
CA SER A 136 7.19 -23.12 1.54
C SER A 136 8.38 -22.89 2.48
N GLY A 137 8.14 -22.63 3.76
CA GLY A 137 9.19 -22.21 4.69
C GLY A 137 9.89 -20.95 4.17
N PHE A 138 9.13 -19.90 3.89
CA PHE A 138 9.63 -18.64 3.32
C PHE A 138 10.35 -18.81 1.97
N ALA A 139 9.76 -19.59 1.05
CA ALA A 139 10.30 -19.90 -0.28
C ALA A 139 11.63 -20.66 -0.28
N THR A 140 11.87 -21.50 0.74
CA THR A 140 13.13 -22.26 0.87
C THR A 140 12.96 -23.78 0.84
N SER A 141 11.72 -24.29 0.87
CA SER A 141 11.46 -25.71 0.79
C SER A 141 12.02 -26.32 -0.51
N ARG A 142 12.34 -27.62 -0.48
CA ARG A 142 12.80 -28.34 -1.67
C ARG A 142 11.88 -28.12 -2.88
N ARG A 143 10.55 -28.23 -2.67
CA ARG A 143 9.55 -28.08 -3.75
C ARG A 143 9.42 -26.65 -4.25
N ALA A 144 9.63 -25.66 -3.39
CA ALA A 144 9.73 -24.28 -3.86
C ALA A 144 10.91 -24.16 -4.82
N LEU A 145 12.09 -24.62 -4.41
CA LEU A 145 13.32 -24.45 -5.18
C LEU A 145 13.39 -25.30 -6.45
N GLU A 146 12.91 -26.55 -6.39
CA GLU A 146 13.01 -27.52 -7.49
C GLU A 146 11.80 -27.47 -8.42
N ASP A 147 10.58 -27.30 -7.87
CA ASP A 147 9.32 -27.44 -8.61
C ASP A 147 8.58 -26.10 -8.81
N ASN A 148 9.16 -24.99 -8.33
CA ASN A 148 8.50 -23.70 -8.21
C ASN A 148 7.18 -23.75 -7.39
N ASN A 149 6.94 -24.81 -6.61
CA ASN A 149 5.69 -25.03 -5.91
C ASN A 149 5.74 -24.45 -4.49
N LEU A 150 5.20 -23.25 -4.33
CA LEU A 150 5.29 -22.47 -3.09
C LEU A 150 4.18 -22.76 -2.09
N THR A 151 3.14 -23.50 -2.48
CA THR A 151 1.96 -23.71 -1.62
C THR A 151 1.55 -25.18 -1.51
N GLY A 152 2.43 -26.10 -1.92
CA GLY A 152 2.15 -27.54 -1.84
C GLY A 152 1.02 -28.02 -2.75
N TYR A 153 0.73 -27.32 -3.86
CA TYR A 153 -0.41 -27.65 -4.71
C TYR A 153 -0.27 -29.05 -5.33
N GLU A 154 -1.34 -29.85 -5.28
CA GLU A 154 -1.39 -31.26 -5.71
C GLU A 154 -0.37 -32.19 -4.98
N VAL A 155 0.10 -31.81 -3.79
CA VAL A 155 0.93 -32.67 -2.92
C VAL A 155 0.02 -33.37 -1.89
N TYR A 156 -0.23 -34.66 -2.08
CA TYR A 156 -1.12 -35.45 -1.20
C TYR A 156 -0.36 -36.35 -0.20
N SER A 157 0.95 -36.49 -0.39
CA SER A 157 1.85 -37.30 0.45
C SER A 157 3.31 -36.86 0.26
N ASP A 158 4.20 -37.27 1.17
CA ASP A 158 5.64 -36.99 1.07
C ASP A 158 6.27 -37.50 -0.25
N SER A 159 5.72 -38.60 -0.79
CA SER A 159 6.17 -39.19 -2.06
C SER A 159 5.53 -38.59 -3.30
N SER A 160 4.53 -37.71 -3.16
CA SER A 160 3.86 -37.07 -4.31
C SER A 160 4.85 -36.17 -5.05
N GLU A 161 4.82 -36.14 -6.37
CA GLU A 161 5.61 -35.16 -7.14
C GLU A 161 5.06 -33.74 -6.96
N GLY A 162 3.74 -33.60 -6.82
CA GLY A 162 3.08 -32.30 -6.77
C GLY A 162 3.06 -31.61 -8.13
N ARG A 163 2.45 -30.43 -8.19
CA ARG A 163 2.45 -29.63 -9.42
C ARG A 163 3.81 -28.96 -9.65
N LEU A 164 4.34 -29.09 -10.86
CA LEU A 164 5.45 -28.28 -11.38
C LEU A 164 4.90 -26.98 -11.98
N PHE A 165 5.37 -25.84 -11.48
CA PHE A 165 4.99 -24.51 -11.99
C PHE A 165 6.10 -23.90 -12.85
N SER A 166 5.73 -23.01 -13.77
CA SER A 166 6.73 -22.39 -14.66
C SER A 166 7.60 -21.35 -13.97
N SER A 167 7.11 -20.79 -12.86
CA SER A 167 7.84 -19.88 -11.99
C SER A 167 7.20 -19.82 -10.60
N HIS A 168 7.97 -19.33 -9.63
CA HIS A 168 7.46 -18.97 -8.30
C HIS A 168 6.23 -18.04 -8.37
N GLU A 169 6.28 -17.00 -9.21
CA GLU A 169 5.17 -16.08 -9.40
C GLU A 169 3.91 -16.79 -9.89
N GLU A 170 4.05 -17.70 -10.86
CA GLU A 170 2.90 -18.45 -11.39
C GLU A 170 2.28 -19.36 -10.33
N SER A 171 3.09 -19.97 -9.46
CA SER A 171 2.59 -20.73 -8.31
C SER A 171 1.74 -19.86 -7.36
N VAL A 172 2.22 -18.66 -6.99
CA VAL A 172 1.48 -17.72 -6.15
C VAL A 172 0.16 -17.31 -6.81
N LEU A 173 0.21 -16.91 -8.08
CA LEU A 173 -0.98 -16.46 -8.83
C LEU A 173 -1.96 -17.61 -9.08
N HIS A 174 -1.47 -18.84 -9.23
CA HIS A 174 -2.33 -20.02 -9.33
C HIS A 174 -3.12 -20.23 -8.04
N THR A 175 -2.45 -20.19 -6.89
CA THR A 175 -3.09 -20.36 -5.59
C THR A 175 -4.09 -19.24 -5.30
N ALA A 176 -3.73 -17.99 -5.58
CA ALA A 176 -4.65 -16.86 -5.46
C ALA A 176 -5.91 -17.04 -6.33
N ARG A 177 -5.74 -17.48 -7.59
CA ARG A 177 -6.87 -17.79 -8.48
C ARG A 177 -7.72 -18.93 -7.94
N HIS A 178 -7.11 -19.96 -7.38
CA HIS A 178 -7.81 -21.10 -6.79
C HIS A 178 -8.66 -20.68 -5.59
N LEU A 179 -8.08 -19.90 -4.67
CA LEU A 179 -8.78 -19.32 -3.52
C LEU A 179 -9.97 -18.46 -3.96
N SER A 180 -9.72 -17.51 -4.87
CA SER A 180 -10.74 -16.61 -5.40
C SER A 180 -11.94 -17.35 -6.02
N LYS A 181 -11.67 -18.39 -6.81
CA LYS A 181 -12.72 -19.14 -7.50
C LYS A 181 -13.50 -20.10 -6.61
N ASN A 182 -12.81 -20.77 -5.68
CA ASN A 182 -13.36 -21.94 -4.99
C ASN A 182 -13.68 -21.68 -3.51
N TYR A 183 -13.00 -20.74 -2.86
CA TYR A 183 -13.11 -20.48 -1.41
C TYR A 183 -13.76 -19.14 -1.08
N LEU A 184 -13.50 -18.10 -1.88
CA LEU A 184 -13.85 -16.71 -1.54
C LEU A 184 -15.08 -16.18 -2.29
N LYS A 185 -15.81 -17.06 -2.96
CA LYS A 185 -17.03 -16.72 -3.70
C LYS A 185 -18.21 -17.50 -3.14
N GLU A 186 -19.27 -16.80 -2.76
CA GLU A 186 -20.49 -17.42 -2.26
C GLU A 186 -21.04 -18.45 -3.26
N GLY A 187 -21.38 -19.64 -2.75
CA GLY A 187 -21.84 -20.77 -3.55
C GLY A 187 -20.75 -21.53 -4.31
N ALA A 188 -19.47 -21.17 -4.15
CA ALA A 188 -18.36 -21.96 -4.68
C ALA A 188 -18.13 -23.26 -3.88
N MET A 189 -17.41 -24.20 -4.49
CA MET A 189 -17.27 -25.57 -3.99
C MET A 189 -16.75 -25.69 -2.55
N TYR A 190 -15.86 -24.78 -2.14
CA TYR A 190 -15.21 -24.80 -0.82
C TYR A 190 -15.58 -23.57 0.03
N TYR A 191 -16.61 -22.82 -0.36
CA TYR A 191 -17.01 -21.61 0.33
C TYR A 191 -17.61 -21.91 1.70
N ASN A 192 -16.97 -21.40 2.75
CA ASN A 192 -17.48 -21.43 4.13
C ASN A 192 -17.48 -20.03 4.79
N GLY A 193 -17.14 -18.99 4.03
CA GLY A 193 -16.91 -17.64 4.52
C GLY A 193 -15.63 -17.02 3.95
N LEU A 194 -15.34 -15.78 4.34
CA LEU A 194 -14.19 -15.02 3.85
C LEU A 194 -13.03 -14.94 4.86
N SER A 195 -13.20 -15.51 6.06
CA SER A 195 -12.16 -15.51 7.09
C SER A 195 -11.11 -16.59 6.83
N VAL A 196 -9.93 -16.43 7.44
CA VAL A 196 -8.90 -17.47 7.45
C VAL A 196 -9.47 -18.77 8.01
N ASP A 197 -10.22 -18.67 9.11
CA ASP A 197 -10.87 -19.78 9.79
C ASP A 197 -11.87 -20.53 8.90
N ALA A 198 -12.59 -19.82 8.03
CA ALA A 198 -13.51 -20.42 7.07
C ALA A 198 -12.79 -21.17 5.94
N ILE A 199 -11.70 -20.58 5.42
CA ILE A 199 -10.89 -21.19 4.36
C ILE A 199 -10.26 -22.48 4.85
N GLN A 200 -9.76 -22.46 6.09
CA GLN A 200 -9.10 -23.58 6.73
C GLN A 200 -9.89 -24.88 6.68
N LEU A 201 -11.22 -24.82 6.90
CA LEU A 201 -12.09 -25.99 6.96
C LEU A 201 -12.00 -26.90 5.73
N MET A 202 -11.69 -26.34 4.56
CA MET A 202 -11.55 -27.09 3.31
C MET A 202 -10.12 -27.08 2.76
N TYR A 203 -9.30 -26.11 3.14
CA TYR A 203 -7.92 -25.99 2.64
C TYR A 203 -6.98 -26.97 3.34
N CYS A 204 -7.15 -27.18 4.64
CA CYS A 204 -6.36 -28.14 5.44
C CYS A 204 -7.26 -28.88 6.45
N PRO A 205 -8.18 -29.75 5.99
CA PRO A 205 -9.24 -30.33 6.84
C PRO A 205 -8.72 -31.29 7.93
N ASP A 206 -7.55 -31.90 7.74
CA ASP A 206 -6.96 -32.90 8.66
C ASP A 206 -6.06 -32.25 9.72
N GLU A 207 -6.65 -31.39 10.54
CA GLU A 207 -5.96 -30.76 11.66
C GLU A 207 -5.91 -31.69 12.88
N GLU A 208 -4.74 -32.25 13.15
CA GLU A 208 -4.40 -32.67 14.52
C GLU A 208 -4.28 -31.42 15.42
N GLU A 209 -4.37 -31.59 16.75
CA GLU A 209 -4.44 -30.52 17.75
C GLU A 209 -3.32 -29.44 17.63
N ASP A 210 -2.20 -29.79 16.99
CA ASP A 210 -1.02 -28.93 16.81
C ASP A 210 -0.87 -28.29 15.40
N LYS A 211 -1.76 -28.60 14.45
CA LYS A 211 -1.60 -28.19 13.04
C LYS A 211 -2.05 -26.75 12.75
N LYS A 212 -3.10 -26.23 13.39
CA LYS A 212 -3.49 -24.80 13.53
C LYS A 212 -3.05 -23.89 12.38
N TRP A 213 -3.35 -24.28 11.16
CA TRP A 213 -2.91 -23.59 9.95
C TRP A 213 -3.45 -22.17 9.92
N GLU A 214 -4.72 -21.97 10.30
CA GLU A 214 -5.38 -20.67 10.32
C GLU A 214 -4.67 -19.69 11.24
N TYR A 215 -4.30 -20.15 12.44
CA TYR A 215 -3.54 -19.35 13.39
C TYR A 215 -2.15 -18.99 12.87
N LYS A 216 -1.46 -19.95 12.24
CA LYS A 216 -0.09 -19.73 11.73
C LYS A 216 -0.09 -18.75 10.55
N VAL A 217 -1.03 -18.88 9.62
CA VAL A 217 -1.17 -17.95 8.49
C VAL A 217 -1.55 -16.56 8.97
N ASP A 218 -2.54 -16.44 9.86
CA ASP A 218 -2.95 -15.17 10.46
C ASP A 218 -1.79 -14.50 11.20
N TYR A 219 -1.03 -15.26 11.99
CA TYR A 219 0.15 -14.75 12.68
C TYR A 219 1.19 -14.18 11.70
N LEU A 220 1.47 -14.88 10.60
CA LEU A 220 2.43 -14.42 9.59
C LEU A 220 1.92 -13.17 8.87
N ALA A 221 0.66 -13.16 8.43
CA ALA A 221 0.05 -12.01 7.76
C ALA A 221 0.02 -10.77 8.68
N SER A 222 -0.41 -10.95 9.93
CA SER A 222 -0.40 -9.91 10.96
C SER A 222 1.02 -9.39 11.25
N ASN A 223 2.04 -10.26 11.25
CA ASN A 223 3.42 -9.84 11.45
C ASN A 223 3.97 -9.01 10.27
N PHE A 224 3.56 -9.31 9.04
CA PHE A 224 3.87 -8.47 7.88
C PHE A 224 3.21 -7.10 7.98
N LEU A 225 1.92 -7.02 8.34
CA LEU A 225 1.23 -5.75 8.59
C LEU A 225 1.89 -4.96 9.74
N ASN A 226 2.21 -5.61 10.86
CA ASN A 226 2.92 -4.95 11.98
C ASN A 226 4.29 -4.39 11.57
N THR A 227 4.94 -5.00 10.58
CA THR A 227 6.20 -4.48 10.03
C THR A 227 5.94 -3.31 9.09
N TYR A 228 4.89 -3.37 8.28
CA TYR A 228 4.43 -2.23 7.47
C TYR A 228 4.18 -1.01 8.36
N ASP A 229 3.46 -1.20 9.46
CA ASP A 229 3.12 -0.12 10.39
C ASP A 229 4.36 0.58 10.90
N LYS A 230 5.33 -0.17 11.41
CA LYS A 230 6.59 0.41 11.90
C LYS A 230 7.41 1.16 10.85
N LEU A 231 7.20 0.87 9.57
CA LEU A 231 7.95 1.49 8.47
C LEU A 231 7.26 2.74 7.92
N PHE A 232 5.93 2.75 7.91
CA PHE A 232 5.15 3.73 7.16
C PHE A 232 4.10 4.49 7.98
N ARG A 233 3.78 4.05 9.20
CA ARG A 233 2.79 4.65 10.12
C ARG A 233 3.42 5.04 11.46
#